data_AF-A0A2V7ZJ23-F1
#
_entry.id   AF-A0A2V7ZJ23-F1
#
_cell.length_a   1.000
_cell.length_b   1.000
_cell.length_c   1.000
_cell.angle_alpha   90.00
_cell.angle_beta   90.00
_cell.angle_gamma   90.00
#
_symmetry.space_group_name_H-M   'P 1'
#
loop_
_entity.id
_entity.type
_entity.pdbx_description
1 polymer ?
#
loop_
_entity_poly.entity_id
_entity_poly.type
_entity_poly.pdbx_seq_one_letter_code
_entity_poly.pdbx_strand_id
1 'polypeptide(L)' 'SLALDKTIGTIAPGFDADIIATDGNPLQDITAVRRVVFVMKGGTVYKNVAGARTPGTRTSSAEFSLR' A
#
# COMPACT_ATOMS: atom_id res chain seq x y z
N SER A 1 25.46 -3.93 -9.10
CA SER A 1 24.39 -3.27 -8.33
C SER A 1 23.54 -2.44 -9.29
N LEU A 2 22.23 -2.31 -9.05
CA LEU A 2 21.30 -1.60 -9.94
C LEU A 2 21.22 -0.08 -9.68
N ALA A 3 22.02 0.45 -8.74
CA ALA A 3 22.04 1.88 -8.34
C ALA A 3 20.67 2.47 -7.93
N LEU A 4 19.81 1.63 -7.34
CA LEU A 4 18.45 1.98 -6.95
C LEU A 4 18.33 2.43 -5.48
N ASP A 5 19.42 2.39 -4.73
CA ASP A 5 19.50 2.66 -3.29
C ASP A 5 19.02 4.06 -2.87
N LYS A 6 19.01 5.02 -3.80
CA LYS A 6 18.55 6.40 -3.57
C LYS A 6 17.08 6.63 -3.93
N THR A 7 16.40 5.62 -4.45
CA THR A 7 15.05 5.76 -5.02
C THR A 7 14.05 4.80 -4.41
N ILE A 8 14.45 3.56 -4.08
CA ILE A 8 13.55 2.53 -3.54
C ILE A 8 14.16 1.77 -2.36
N GLY A 9 13.31 1.00 -1.67
CA GLY A 9 13.73 0.05 -0.62
C GLY A 9 13.73 0.60 0.80
N THR A 10 13.51 1.90 0.98
CA THR A 10 13.39 2.57 2.30
C THR A 10 12.14 3.44 2.34
N ILE A 11 11.44 3.44 3.47
CA ILE A 11 10.33 4.35 3.73
C ILE A 11 10.90 5.65 4.30
N ALA A 12 11.13 6.65 3.45
CA ALA A 12 11.64 7.96 3.83
C ALA A 12 11.25 9.04 2.80
N PRO A 13 11.21 10.33 3.17
CA PRO A 13 11.04 11.42 2.20
C PRO A 13 12.12 11.38 1.10
N GLY A 14 11.72 11.67 -0.14
CA GLY A 14 12.61 11.66 -1.30
C GLY A 14 12.77 10.30 -1.99
N PHE A 15 12.14 9.24 -1.45
CA PHE A 15 12.04 7.92 -2.08
C PHE A 15 10.68 7.73 -2.75
N ASP A 16 10.59 6.77 -3.66
CA ASP A 16 9.35 6.39 -4.31
C ASP A 16 8.33 5.90 -3.29
N ALA A 17 7.08 6.31 -3.47
CA ALA A 17 5.96 5.88 -2.64
C ALA A 17 5.48 4.47 -3.06
N ASP A 18 6.37 3.49 -2.86
CA ASP A 18 6.15 2.07 -3.12
C ASP A 18 5.95 1.33 -1.80
N ILE A 19 4.73 0.84 -1.55
CA ILE A 19 4.41 0.11 -0.32
C ILE A 19 3.36 -0.98 -0.56
N ILE A 20 3.49 -2.08 0.19
CA ILE A 20 2.48 -3.14 0.26
C ILE A 20 1.98 -3.29 1.70
N ALA A 21 0.75 -3.79 1.84
CA ALA A 21 0.26 -4.30 3.12
C ALA A 21 -0.18 -5.76 2.98
N THR A 22 0.09 -6.57 4.00
CA THR A 22 -0.22 -8.01 4.05
C THR A 22 -1.34 -8.29 5.06
N ASP A 23 -2.10 -9.34 4.81
CA ASP A 23 -3.00 -9.91 5.80
C ASP A 23 -2.22 -10.79 6.78
N GLY A 24 -1.89 -10.20 7.94
CA GLY A 24 -1.04 -10.77 8.98
C GLY A 24 0.34 -10.10 9.08
N ASN A 25 1.09 -10.46 10.13
CA ASN A 25 2.39 -9.88 10.44
C ASN A 25 3.54 -10.73 9.84
N PRO A 26 4.29 -10.23 8.85
CA PRO A 26 5.38 -10.98 8.21
C PRO A 26 6.60 -11.21 9.12
N LEU A 27 6.74 -10.46 10.22
CA LEU A 27 7.79 -10.71 11.21
C LEU A 27 7.49 -11.92 12.11
N GLN A 28 6.21 -12.32 12.19
CA GLN A 28 5.76 -13.47 12.97
C GLN A 28 5.48 -14.69 12.08
N ASP A 29 4.94 -14.46 10.88
CA ASP A 29 4.66 -15.48 9.87
C ASP A 29 5.05 -14.95 8.49
N ILE A 30 6.21 -15.38 7.98
CA ILE A 30 6.70 -14.94 6.66
C ILE A 30 5.75 -15.29 5.52
N THR A 31 4.84 -16.26 5.68
CA THR A 31 3.86 -16.57 4.63
C THR A 31 2.84 -15.45 4.40
N ALA A 32 2.73 -14.48 5.33
CA ALA A 32 1.92 -13.28 5.16
C ALA A 32 2.26 -12.47 3.90
N VAL A 33 3.52 -12.50 3.44
CA VAL A 33 3.93 -11.82 2.20
C VAL A 33 3.23 -12.37 0.94
N ARG A 34 2.65 -13.58 1.01
CA ARG A 34 1.84 -14.15 -0.07
C ARG A 34 0.39 -13.62 -0.07
N ARG A 35 -0.03 -12.98 1.01
CA ARG A 35 -1.40 -12.48 1.22
C ARG A 35 -1.43 -10.94 1.19
N VAL A 36 -0.92 -10.36 0.12
CA VAL A 36 -0.90 -8.89 -0.05
C VAL A 36 -2.33 -8.38 -0.29
N VAL A 37 -2.80 -7.42 0.51
CA VAL A 37 -4.14 -6.81 0.43
C VAL A 37 -4.12 -5.37 -0.06
N PHE A 38 -2.96 -4.73 -0.04
CA PHE A 38 -2.76 -3.36 -0.52
C PHE A 38 -1.48 -3.25 -1.33
N VAL A 39 -1.51 -2.49 -2.43
CA VAL A 39 -0.35 -2.15 -3.26
C VAL A 39 -0.47 -0.70 -3.68
N MET A 40 0.55 0.10 -3.36
CA MET A 40 0.80 1.42 -3.93
C MET A 40 2.17 1.41 -4.62
N LYS A 41 2.23 2.02 -5.81
CA LYS A 41 3.47 2.20 -6.57
C LYS A 41 3.53 3.62 -7.12
N GLY A 42 4.63 4.32 -6.87
CA GLY A 42 4.83 5.71 -7.30
C GLY A 42 3.70 6.64 -6.86
N GLY A 43 3.12 6.40 -5.67
CA GLY A 43 1.99 7.18 -5.15
C GLY A 43 0.62 6.81 -5.74
N THR A 44 0.54 5.87 -6.68
CA THR A 44 -0.73 5.39 -7.25
C THR A 44 -1.14 4.08 -6.59
N VAL A 45 -2.41 3.96 -6.19
CA VAL A 45 -2.96 2.72 -5.60
C VAL A 45 -3.36 1.74 -6.71
N TYR A 46 -2.78 0.54 -6.69
CA TYR A 46 -3.05 -0.54 -7.66
C TYR A 46 -3.94 -1.65 -7.08
N LYS A 47 -3.90 -1.84 -5.76
CA LYS A 47 -4.74 -2.82 -5.05
C LYS A 47 -5.17 -2.25 -3.71
N ASN A 48 -6.45 -2.35 -3.40
CA ASN A 48 -6.99 -2.08 -2.07
C ASN A 48 -8.20 -2.98 -1.82
N VAL A 49 -7.97 -4.13 -1.20
CA VAL A 49 -9.04 -5.09 -0.85
C VAL A 49 -9.25 -5.21 0.66
N ALA A 50 -8.53 -4.41 1.45
CA ALA A 50 -8.65 -4.40 2.91
C ALA A 50 -10.02 -3.90 3.40
N GLY A 51 -10.74 -3.13 2.58
CA GLY A 51 -12.05 -2.54 2.90
C GLY A 51 -13.25 -3.50 2.91
N ALA A 52 -13.08 -4.79 2.62
CA ALA A 52 -14.21 -5.74 2.59
C ALA A 52 -14.72 -6.18 3.98
N ARG A 53 -14.14 -5.69 5.09
CA ARG A 53 -14.54 -6.06 6.46
C ARG A 53 -15.36 -5.00 7.20
N THR A 54 -16.14 -4.17 6.50
CA THR A 54 -17.19 -3.36 7.14
C THR A 54 -18.43 -3.23 6.24
N PRO A 55 -19.53 -3.94 6.53
CA PRO A 55 -20.84 -3.54 6.04
C PRO A 55 -21.22 -2.22 6.73
N GLY A 56 -21.10 -1.06 6.06
CA GLY A 56 -21.64 0.18 6.63
C GLY A 56 -21.22 1.53 6.07
N THR A 57 -20.07 1.69 5.43
CA THR A 57 -19.59 3.04 5.08
C THR A 57 -18.91 3.08 3.71
N ARG A 58 -19.72 3.21 2.66
CA ARG A 58 -19.29 3.81 1.39
C ARG A 58 -19.55 5.31 1.49
N THR A 59 -18.57 6.09 1.94
CA THR A 59 -18.54 7.53 1.64
C THR A 59 -17.86 7.71 0.29
N SER A 60 -18.63 8.27 -0.65
CA SER A 60 -18.30 8.47 -2.06
C SER A 60 -17.01 9.26 -2.25
N SER A 61 -16.16 8.77 -3.15
CA SER A 61 -14.94 9.38 -3.67
C SER A 61 -15.20 10.58 -4.61
N ALA A 62 -16.26 11.35 -4.38
CA ALA A 62 -16.64 12.50 -5.21
C ALA A 62 -16.36 13.87 -4.56
N GLU A 63 -15.98 13.96 -3.28
CA GLU A 63 -15.74 15.25 -2.62
C GLU A 63 -14.29 15.78 -2.72
N PHE A 64 -13.33 15.00 -3.19
CA PHE A 64 -11.93 15.45 -3.27
C PHE A 64 -11.58 16.25 -4.54
N SER A 65 -12.57 16.61 -5.38
CA SER A 65 -12.34 17.36 -6.61
C SER A 65 -12.73 18.84 -6.54
N LEU A 66 -12.99 19.38 -5.34
CA LEU A 66 -13.22 20.82 -5.14
C LEU A 66 -12.67 21.28 -3.79
N ARG A 67 -11.35 21.17 -3.55
CA ARG A 67 -10.53 22.13 -2.78
C ARG A 67 -9.06 22.01 -3.16
#